data_AF-A0A4Y2BY59-F1
#
_entry.id   AF-A0A4Y2BY59-F1
#
_cell.length_a   1.000
_cell.length_b   1.000
_cell.length_c   1.000
_cell.angle_alpha   90.00
_cell.angle_beta   90.00
_cell.angle_gamma   90.00
#
_symmetry.space_group_name_H-M   'P 1'
#
loop_
_entity.id
_entity.type
_entity.pdbx_description
1 polymer ?
#
loop_
_entity_poly.entity_id
_entity_poly.type
_entity_poly.pdbx_seq_one_letter_code
_entity_poly.pdbx_strand_id
1 'polypeptide(L)' 'DGKEDVEDEPRSGLPPTSTTPDNIEQVRLMRADDRRLSLRLIAEELKISLDSSRKFAKA' A
#
# COMPACT_ATOMS: atom_id res chain seq x y z
N ASP A 1 -6.72 -18.16 -11.76
CA ASP A 1 -5.53 -17.99 -10.92
C ASP A 1 -5.86 -16.87 -9.94
N GLY A 2 -6.42 -17.28 -8.81
CA GLY A 2 -7.13 -16.39 -7.88
C GLY A 2 -6.17 -15.72 -6.92
N LYS A 3 -6.27 -14.39 -6.80
CA LYS A 3 -5.81 -13.65 -5.64
C LYS A 3 -7.04 -12.95 -5.11
N GLU A 4 -7.61 -13.59 -4.10
CA GLU A 4 -8.85 -13.19 -3.45
C GLU A 4 -8.66 -11.78 -2.89
N ASP A 5 -9.43 -10.84 -3.41
CA ASP A 5 -9.67 -9.52 -2.83
C ASP A 5 -10.34 -9.73 -1.46
N VAL A 6 -9.51 -9.90 -0.43
CA VAL A 6 -9.96 -9.90 0.97
C VAL A 6 -10.36 -8.45 1.28
N GLU A 7 -11.65 -8.18 1.19
CA GLU A 7 -12.29 -6.98 1.72
C GLU A 7 -12.07 -6.97 3.24
N ASP A 8 -11.01 -6.29 3.69
CA ASP A 8 -10.73 -6.10 5.12
C ASP A 8 -11.74 -5.07 5.67
N GLU A 9 -12.68 -5.54 6.48
CA GLU A 9 -13.67 -4.70 7.17
C GLU A 9 -12.94 -3.65 8.05
N PRO A 10 -13.37 -2.37 8.06
CA PRO A 10 -12.59 -1.30 8.65
C PRO A 10 -12.41 -1.49 10.16
N ARG A 11 -11.21 -1.92 10.58
CA ARG A 11 -10.82 -1.84 11.98
C ARG A 11 -10.64 -0.38 12.34
N SER A 12 -11.64 0.18 13.02
CA SER A 12 -11.63 1.52 13.60
C SER A 12 -10.35 1.76 14.42
N GLY A 13 -9.35 2.39 13.78
CA GLY A 13 -8.06 2.71 14.39
C GLY A 13 -6.84 2.59 13.48
N LEU A 14 -6.93 1.82 12.38
CA LEU A 14 -5.84 1.66 11.41
C LEU A 14 -6.38 1.99 10.00
N PRO A 15 -5.71 2.80 9.19
CA PRO A 15 -6.17 3.05 7.82
C PRO A 15 -6.27 1.71 7.08
N PRO A 16 -7.25 1.56 6.19
CA PRO A 16 -7.61 0.27 5.63
C PRO A 16 -6.38 -0.33 4.95
N THR A 17 -5.99 -1.53 5.39
CA THR A 17 -5.02 -2.39 4.69
C THR A 17 -5.58 -2.94 3.38
N SER A 18 -6.73 -2.45 2.95
CA SER A 18 -7.36 -2.83 1.70
C SER A 18 -6.48 -2.36 0.55
N THR A 19 -6.38 -3.22 -0.47
CA THR A 19 -5.69 -3.00 -1.72
C THR A 19 -6.47 -1.98 -2.55
N THR A 20 -6.74 -0.80 -1.98
CA THR A 20 -7.44 0.25 -2.67
C THR A 20 -6.55 0.73 -3.82
N PRO A 21 -7.11 0.93 -5.02
CA PRO A 21 -6.35 1.39 -6.18
C PRO A 21 -5.65 2.73 -5.90
N ASP A 22 -6.21 3.55 -5.01
CA ASP A 22 -5.59 4.78 -4.51
C ASP A 22 -4.22 4.52 -3.83
N ASN A 23 -4.14 3.59 -2.87
CA ASN A 23 -2.89 3.24 -2.21
C ASN A 23 -1.86 2.63 -3.18
N ILE A 24 -2.31 1.86 -4.18
CA ILE A 24 -1.43 1.30 -5.22
C ILE A 24 -0.82 2.42 -6.06
N GLU A 25 -1.64 3.33 -6.55
CA GLU A 25 -1.19 4.47 -7.36
C GLU A 25 -0.32 5.42 -6.55
N GLN A 26 -0.64 5.68 -5.27
CA GLN A 26 0.17 6.48 -4.36
C GLN A 26 1.58 5.86 -4.19
N VAL A 27 1.68 4.56 -3.90
CA VAL A 27 2.98 3.87 -3.77
C VAL A 27 3.78 3.96 -5.07
N ARG A 28 3.13 3.79 -6.22
CA ARG A 28 3.76 3.86 -7.54
C ARG A 28 4.26 5.27 -7.86
N LEU A 29 3.43 6.29 -7.63
CA LEU A 29 3.76 7.69 -7.85
C LEU A 29 4.93 8.12 -6.97
N MET A 30 4.85 7.88 -5.66
CA MET A 30 5.92 8.24 -4.72
C MET A 30 7.25 7.57 -5.08
N ARG A 31 7.21 6.30 -5.48
CA ARG A 31 8.42 5.55 -5.88
C ARG A 31 8.96 5.97 -7.26
N ALA A 32 8.09 6.45 -8.16
CA ALA A 32 8.47 6.95 -9.47
C ALA A 32 9.04 8.37 -9.40
N ASP A 33 8.47 9.21 -8.52
CA ASP A 33 8.87 10.60 -8.29
C ASP A 33 10.22 10.68 -7.55
N ASP A 34 10.40 9.88 -6.49
CA ASP A 34 11.67 9.79 -5.76
C ASP A 34 12.19 8.36 -5.69
N ARG A 35 13.21 8.06 -6.50
CA ARG A 35 13.92 6.77 -6.48
C ARG A 35 14.62 6.48 -5.13
N ARG A 36 14.80 7.48 -4.27
CA ARG A 36 15.39 7.31 -2.93
C ARG A 36 14.35 6.90 -1.89
N LEU A 37 13.06 7.04 -2.18
CA LEU A 37 12.01 6.61 -1.27
C LEU A 37 12.05 5.09 -1.09
N SER A 38 12.28 4.69 0.17
CA SER A 38 12.21 3.30 0.57
C SER A 38 10.74 2.91 0.80
N LEU A 39 10.38 1.66 0.49
CA LEU A 39 9.04 1.13 0.75
C LEU A 39 8.60 1.29 2.21
N ARG A 40 9.56 1.26 3.14
CA ARG A 40 9.32 1.51 4.56
C ARG A 40 8.84 2.94 4.84
N LEU A 41 9.41 3.93 4.17
CA LEU A 41 9.00 5.33 4.34
C LEU A 41 7.61 5.56 3.76
N ILE A 42 7.36 4.99 2.57
CA ILE A 42 6.04 5.05 1.92
C ILE A 42 4.98 4.35 2.79
N ALA A 43 5.32 3.23 3.42
CA ALA A 43 4.43 2.54 4.35
C ALA A 43 4.10 3.38 5.59
N GLU A 44 5.08 4.11 6.15
CA GLU A 44 4.82 5.04 7.26
C GLU A 44 3.99 6.25 6.83
N GLU A 45 4.27 6.83 5.67
CA GLU A 45 3.52 7.99 5.12
C GLU A 45 2.05 7.63 4.87
N LEU A 46 1.82 6.50 4.20
CA LEU A 46 0.48 5.99 3.90
C LEU A 46 -0.15 5.25 5.10
N LYS A 47 0.58 5.13 6.22
CA LYS A 47 0.19 4.40 7.43
C LYS A 47 -0.27 2.96 7.17
N ILE A 48 0.28 2.33 6.12
CA ILE A 48 0.02 0.95 5.74
C ILE A 48 1.12 0.02 6.24
N SER A 49 0.88 -1.28 6.24
CA SER A 49 1.94 -2.23 6.58
C SER A 49 3.00 -2.29 5.47
N LEU A 50 4.26 -2.52 5.86
CA LEU A 50 5.36 -2.72 4.91
C LEU A 50 5.05 -3.85 3.92
N ASP A 51 4.37 -4.90 4.38
CA ASP A 51 3.95 -6.02 3.54
C ASP A 51 2.97 -5.57 2.44
N SER A 52 2.02 -4.70 2.80
CA SER A 52 1.08 -4.09 1.84
C SER A 52 1.81 -3.21 0.84
N SER A 53 2.71 -2.33 1.29
CA SER A 53 3.52 -1.48 0.38
C SER A 53 4.33 -2.31 -0.63
N ARG A 54 4.84 -3.48 -0.22
CA ARG A 54 5.57 -4.41 -1.09
C ARG A 54 4.65 -5.10 -2.09
N LYS A 55 3.42 -5.43 -1.69
CA LYS A 55 2.38 -5.95 -2.60
C LYS A 55 1.98 -4.89 -3.63
N PHE A 56 1.73 -3.65 -3.19
CA PHE A 56 1.32 -2.54 -4.04
C PHE A 56 2.39 -2.12 -5.05
N ALA A 57 3.67 -2.22 -4.70
CA ALA A 57 4.77 -1.96 -5.62
C ALA A 57 4.95 -3.07 -6.70
N LYS A 58 4.29 -4.22 -6.56
CA LYS A 58 4.35 -5.37 -7.48
C LYS A 58 3.03 -5.63 -8.22
N ALA A 59 1.91 -5.18 -7.64
CA ALA A 59 0.62 -5.06 -8.33
C ALA A 59 0.77 -4.06 -9.47
#